data_AF-A0A6G8AFZ4-F1
#
_entry.id   AF-A0A6G8AFZ4-F1
#
_cell.length_a   1.000
_cell.length_b   1.000
_cell.length_c   1.000
_cell.angle_alpha   90.00
_cell.angle_beta   90.00
_cell.angle_gamma   90.00
#
_symmetry.space_group_name_H-M   'P 1'
#
loop_
_entity.id
_entity.type
_entity.pdbx_description
1 polymer ?
#
loop_
_entity_poly.entity_id
_entity_poly.type
_entity_poly.pdbx_seq_one_letter_code
_entity_poly.pdbx_strand_id
1 'polypeptide(L)'
;MTEITYSTVAAAAESIEQEGHEPGVRSVRDKLGGGSHTTINPFLRKWKEARAARDESSIDIDPAVSDLWRAQVAKAMAQASRKAELRAKEAEDAFDELAKQMAETQAQLNASNASLATTQAQLLQHQGLLQANEREMDALKARTAATVAEADQRAERERAQAEAVRQELVRASLRLEQVPDLQAALDQSRQLLKASHDDVARAQLSEAVATSHADAQKQRANETAARESRLGQQLQRLQEAREKALEADRASQKEILRLSTMMSALDARCAVQGAEIDRLRDAQKDIGDSRDAAATLTSPQYD
;
A
#
# COMPACT_ATOMS: atom_id res chain seq x y z
N MET A 1 132.28 48.11 -16.31
CA MET A 1 133.52 47.53 -15.76
C MET A 1 133.40 47.60 -14.24
N THR A 2 133.24 46.46 -13.60
CA THR A 2 133.12 46.34 -12.13
C THR A 2 134.49 46.59 -11.50
N GLU A 3 134.62 47.61 -10.67
CA GLU A 3 135.84 47.85 -9.89
C GLU A 3 136.02 46.72 -8.86
N ILE A 4 137.17 46.06 -8.89
CA ILE A 4 137.49 44.97 -7.96
C ILE A 4 137.98 45.59 -6.65
N THR A 5 137.20 45.39 -5.59
CA THR A 5 137.51 45.89 -4.24
C THR A 5 137.70 44.72 -3.27
N TYR A 6 138.37 44.98 -2.13
CA TYR A 6 138.59 43.98 -1.07
C TYR A 6 137.29 43.30 -0.63
N SER A 7 136.19 44.05 -0.47
CA SER A 7 134.90 43.50 -0.03
C SER A 7 134.33 42.48 -1.02
N THR A 8 134.44 42.74 -2.32
CA THR A 8 133.99 41.79 -3.36
C THR A 8 134.81 40.51 -3.35
N VAL A 9 136.14 40.61 -3.16
CA VAL A 9 137.06 39.46 -3.07
C VAL A 9 136.81 38.65 -1.80
N ALA A 10 136.58 39.31 -0.66
CA ALA A 10 136.29 38.65 0.62
C ALA A 10 134.95 37.90 0.59
N ALA A 11 133.89 38.51 0.06
CA ALA A 11 132.58 37.85 -0.07
C ALA A 11 132.63 36.64 -1.01
N ALA A 12 133.37 36.74 -2.12
CA ALA A 12 133.59 35.61 -3.01
C ALA A 12 134.39 34.48 -2.34
N ALA A 13 135.41 34.81 -1.54
CA ALA A 13 136.19 33.83 -0.79
C ALA A 13 135.35 33.11 0.28
N GLU A 14 134.53 33.85 1.04
CA GLU A 14 133.61 33.25 2.03
C GLU A 14 132.57 32.34 1.39
N SER A 15 132.01 32.72 0.23
CA SER A 15 131.05 31.88 -0.50
C SER A 15 131.67 30.58 -1.00
N ILE A 16 132.89 30.62 -1.56
CA ILE A 16 133.61 29.43 -2.04
C ILE A 16 133.88 28.45 -0.89
N GLU A 17 134.10 28.97 0.30
CA GLU A 17 134.36 28.17 1.47
C GLU A 17 133.11 27.58 2.13
N GLN A 18 131.98 28.32 2.17
CA GLN A 18 130.70 27.76 2.58
C GLN A 18 130.27 26.59 1.66
N GLU A 19 130.74 26.61 0.41
CA GLU A 19 130.60 25.52 -0.57
C GLU A 19 131.60 24.37 -0.34
N GLY A 20 132.52 24.48 0.63
CA GLY A 20 133.49 23.45 1.00
C GLY A 20 134.77 23.41 0.17
N HIS A 21 135.07 24.46 -0.60
CA HIS A 21 136.27 24.54 -1.46
C HIS A 21 137.30 25.56 -0.96
N GLU A 22 138.59 25.33 -1.25
CA GLU A 22 139.64 26.30 -0.88
C GLU A 22 139.60 27.53 -1.80
N PRO A 23 139.44 28.76 -1.26
CA PRO A 23 139.44 29.96 -2.07
C PRO A 23 140.84 30.25 -2.64
N GLY A 24 141.00 29.96 -3.93
CA GLY A 24 142.17 30.29 -4.75
C GLY A 24 141.91 31.48 -5.69
N VAL A 25 142.96 32.15 -6.18
CA VAL A 25 142.85 33.34 -7.04
C VAL A 25 141.99 33.08 -8.28
N ARG A 26 142.12 31.87 -8.87
CA ARG A 26 141.32 31.44 -10.02
C ARG A 26 139.84 31.26 -9.66
N SER A 27 139.55 30.53 -8.59
CA SER A 27 138.17 30.28 -8.11
C SER A 27 137.45 31.58 -7.77
N VAL A 28 138.15 32.51 -7.12
CA VAL A 28 137.61 33.84 -6.78
C VAL A 28 137.35 34.68 -8.03
N ARG A 29 138.26 34.68 -9.01
CA ARG A 29 138.06 35.37 -10.28
C ARG A 29 136.89 34.81 -11.07
N ASP A 30 136.77 33.48 -11.12
CA ASP A 30 135.70 32.80 -11.84
C ASP A 30 134.33 33.09 -11.16
N LYS A 31 134.27 33.19 -9.83
CA LYS A 31 133.09 33.63 -9.07
C LYS A 31 132.75 35.12 -9.26
N LEU A 32 133.75 35.98 -9.42
CA LEU A 32 133.58 37.41 -9.68
C LEU A 32 133.26 37.74 -11.15
N GLY A 33 133.44 36.79 -12.07
CA GLY A 33 133.16 36.96 -13.50
C GLY A 33 134.17 37.86 -14.24
N GLY A 34 135.31 38.20 -13.63
CA GLY A 34 136.33 39.05 -14.24
C GLY A 34 137.40 39.56 -13.25
N GLY A 35 138.52 40.06 -13.79
CA GLY A 35 139.63 40.62 -13.01
C GLY A 35 141.01 40.06 -13.33
N SER A 36 142.04 40.90 -13.20
CA SER A 36 143.42 40.43 -13.28
C SER A 36 143.82 39.70 -12.01
N HIS A 37 144.55 38.60 -12.15
CA HIS A 37 145.14 37.87 -11.03
C HIS A 37 146.01 38.77 -10.15
N THR A 38 146.69 39.77 -10.74
CA THR A 38 147.53 40.72 -10.01
C THR A 38 146.72 41.64 -9.09
N THR A 39 145.44 41.90 -9.39
CA THR A 39 144.54 42.72 -8.57
C THR A 39 143.87 41.90 -7.46
N ILE A 40 143.49 40.65 -7.73
CA ILE A 40 142.76 39.79 -6.77
C ILE A 40 143.71 39.23 -5.70
N ASN A 41 144.92 38.82 -6.08
CA ASN A 41 145.87 38.17 -5.18
C ASN A 41 146.15 38.94 -3.87
N PRO A 42 146.48 40.25 -3.88
CA PRO A 42 146.74 40.98 -2.63
C PRO A 42 145.51 41.07 -1.71
N PHE A 43 144.30 41.20 -2.28
CA PHE A 43 143.06 41.22 -1.48
C PHE A 43 142.73 39.84 -0.92
N LEU A 44 142.92 38.77 -1.69
CA LEU A 44 142.72 37.39 -1.22
C LEU A 44 143.71 37.03 -0.11
N ARG A 45 144.98 37.45 -0.24
CA ARG A 45 145.99 37.23 0.80
C ARG A 45 145.61 37.94 2.09
N LYS A 46 145.18 39.20 1.99
CA LYS A 46 144.68 39.97 3.13
C LYS A 46 143.47 39.33 3.82
N TRP A 47 142.55 38.73 3.04
CA TRP A 47 141.42 37.99 3.60
C TRP A 47 141.87 36.71 4.32
N LYS A 48 142.79 35.93 3.72
CA LYS A 48 143.35 34.72 4.37
C LYS A 48 144.06 35.07 5.68
N GLU A 49 144.84 36.15 5.72
CA GLU A 49 145.53 36.64 6.92
C GLU A 49 144.53 37.09 8.01
N ALA A 50 143.49 37.85 7.65
CA ALA A 50 142.45 38.28 8.59
C ALA A 50 141.63 37.13 9.17
N ARG A 51 141.49 36.04 8.41
CA ARG A 51 140.76 34.85 8.83
C ARG A 51 141.57 33.96 9.76
N ALA A 52 142.85 33.75 9.46
CA ALA A 52 143.76 33.06 10.38
C ALA A 52 143.77 33.73 11.77
N ALA A 53 143.78 35.06 11.81
CA ALA A 53 143.68 35.81 13.07
C ALA A 53 142.34 35.64 13.81
N ARG A 54 141.25 35.28 13.11
CA ARG A 54 139.93 35.05 13.69
C ARG A 54 139.79 33.63 14.25
N ASP A 55 140.35 32.63 13.57
CA ASP A 55 140.36 31.24 14.06
C ASP A 55 141.26 31.10 15.30
N GLU A 56 142.37 31.85 15.39
CA GLU A 56 143.20 31.93 16.60
C GLU A 56 142.45 32.52 17.82
N SER A 57 141.32 33.20 17.59
CA SER A 57 140.47 33.77 18.64
C SER A 57 139.32 32.85 19.09
N SER A 58 139.36 31.56 18.73
CA SER A 58 138.42 30.58 19.26
C SER A 58 138.50 30.55 20.79
N ILE A 59 137.44 30.99 21.45
CA ILE A 59 137.34 30.98 22.91
C ILE A 59 137.40 29.52 23.35
N ASP A 60 138.49 29.13 24.00
CA ASP A 60 138.67 27.81 24.59
C ASP A 60 137.76 27.72 25.82
N ILE A 61 136.60 27.08 25.66
CA ILE A 61 135.66 26.86 26.76
C ILE A 61 136.22 25.72 27.61
N ASP A 62 136.45 26.00 28.90
CA ASP A 62 136.88 25.00 29.88
C ASP A 62 135.99 23.74 29.78
N PRO A 63 136.58 22.54 29.55
CA PRO A 63 135.86 21.27 29.49
C PRO A 63 134.90 21.05 30.67
N ALA A 64 135.21 21.56 31.86
CA ALA A 64 134.35 21.46 33.03
C ALA A 64 133.01 22.20 32.86
N VAL A 65 133.00 23.35 32.17
CA VAL A 65 131.78 24.11 31.87
C VAL A 65 130.95 23.39 30.82
N SER A 66 131.59 22.80 29.80
CA SER A 66 130.92 21.98 28.81
C SER A 66 130.25 20.75 29.44
N ASP A 67 130.90 20.11 30.42
CA ASP A 67 130.35 18.94 31.11
C ASP A 67 129.17 19.28 32.03
N LEU A 68 129.26 20.39 32.77
CA LEU A 68 128.13 20.90 33.57
C LEU A 68 126.93 21.28 32.70
N TRP A 69 127.16 21.91 31.55
CA TRP A 69 126.10 22.22 30.60
C TRP A 69 125.45 20.96 30.04
N ARG A 70 126.26 19.97 29.60
CA ARG A 70 125.76 18.66 29.15
C ARG A 70 124.90 17.97 30.21
N ALA A 71 125.35 17.97 31.47
CA ALA A 71 124.59 17.39 32.59
C ALA A 71 123.26 18.12 32.84
N GLN A 72 123.25 19.46 32.79
CA GLN A 72 122.04 20.25 32.99
C GLN A 72 121.04 20.09 31.84
N VAL A 73 121.52 20.05 30.59
CA VAL A 73 120.69 19.76 29.41
C VAL A 73 120.10 18.35 29.50
N ALA A 74 120.89 17.34 29.86
CA ALA A 74 120.40 15.98 30.05
C ALA A 74 119.30 15.90 31.13
N LYS A 75 119.48 16.62 32.25
CA LYS A 75 118.47 16.71 33.31
C LYS A 75 117.19 17.41 32.83
N ALA A 76 117.31 18.52 32.10
CA ALA A 76 116.16 19.23 31.55
C ALA A 76 115.39 18.38 30.52
N MET A 77 116.11 17.66 29.66
CA MET A 77 115.53 16.72 28.68
C MET A 77 114.82 15.56 29.38
N ALA A 78 115.42 14.96 30.42
CA ALA A 78 114.77 13.90 31.20
C ALA A 78 113.49 14.40 31.89
N GLN A 79 113.50 15.62 32.45
CA GLN A 79 112.31 16.23 33.03
C GLN A 79 111.23 16.55 31.98
N ALA A 80 111.62 17.04 30.80
CA ALA A 80 110.71 17.29 29.70
C ALA A 80 110.09 15.99 29.17
N SER A 81 110.90 14.94 29.00
CA SER A 81 110.44 13.60 28.59
C SER A 81 109.46 13.03 29.60
N ARG A 82 109.77 13.07 30.90
CA ARG A 82 108.86 12.60 31.95
C ARG A 82 107.53 13.36 31.97
N LYS A 83 107.56 14.68 31.75
CA LYS A 83 106.33 15.50 31.64
C LYS A 83 105.55 15.19 30.37
N ALA A 84 106.22 14.92 29.25
CA ALA A 84 105.58 14.53 28.01
C ALA A 84 104.92 13.16 28.14
N GLU A 85 105.61 12.20 28.75
CA GLU A 85 105.12 10.85 29.01
C GLU A 85 103.93 10.83 29.98
N LEU A 86 103.97 11.64 31.04
CA LEU A 86 102.82 11.83 31.93
C LEU A 86 101.61 12.40 31.18
N ARG A 87 101.81 13.43 30.35
CA ARG A 87 100.72 14.02 29.54
C ARG A 87 100.19 13.05 28.49
N ALA A 88 101.05 12.25 27.88
CA ALA A 88 100.63 11.22 26.93
C ALA A 88 99.74 10.19 27.63
N LYS A 89 100.14 9.72 28.81
CA LYS A 89 99.34 8.82 29.62
C LYS A 89 98.01 9.43 30.07
N GLU A 90 98.01 10.67 30.54
CA GLU A 90 96.77 11.39 30.89
C GLU A 90 95.82 11.53 29.69
N ALA A 91 96.36 11.75 28.49
CA ALA A 91 95.58 11.80 27.25
C ALA A 91 95.02 10.42 26.87
N GLU A 92 95.82 9.35 26.98
CA GLU A 92 95.38 7.97 26.77
C GLU A 92 94.25 7.58 27.73
N ASP A 93 94.42 7.84 29.04
CA ASP A 93 93.41 7.58 30.06
C ASP A 93 92.10 8.36 29.76
N ALA A 94 92.20 9.60 29.29
CA ALA A 94 91.05 10.42 28.88
C ALA A 94 90.37 9.88 27.60
N PHE A 95 91.13 9.39 26.62
CA PHE A 95 90.57 8.76 25.43
C PHE A 95 89.86 7.45 25.76
N ASP A 96 90.42 6.64 26.64
CA ASP A 96 89.80 5.38 27.09
C ASP A 96 88.49 5.64 27.83
N GLU A 97 88.44 6.66 28.68
CA GLU A 97 87.22 7.07 29.37
C GLU A 97 86.16 7.60 28.40
N LEU A 98 86.55 8.45 27.44
CA LEU A 98 85.64 8.93 26.40
C LEU A 98 85.11 7.77 25.53
N ALA A 99 85.95 6.78 25.21
CA ALA A 99 85.56 5.61 24.45
C ALA A 99 84.53 4.75 25.21
N LYS A 100 84.69 4.58 26.53
CA LYS A 100 83.70 3.92 27.39
C LYS A 100 82.37 4.67 27.40
N GLN A 101 82.40 5.98 27.61
CA GLN A 101 81.20 6.81 27.61
C GLN A 101 80.48 6.79 26.26
N MET A 102 81.23 6.81 25.14
CA MET A 102 80.65 6.64 23.80
C MET A 102 80.00 5.26 23.63
N ALA A 103 80.63 4.19 24.11
CA ALA A 103 80.07 2.85 24.03
C ALA A 103 78.78 2.72 24.87
N GLU A 104 78.77 3.27 26.08
CA GLU A 104 77.60 3.27 26.98
C GLU A 104 76.43 4.08 26.40
N THR A 105 76.70 5.30 25.92
CA THR A 105 75.68 6.14 25.29
C THR A 105 75.14 5.52 24.01
N GLN A 106 75.98 4.89 23.19
CA GLN A 106 75.53 4.15 22.01
C GLN A 106 74.66 2.96 22.40
N ALA A 107 75.02 2.21 23.45
CA ALA A 107 74.20 1.11 23.96
C ALA A 107 72.83 1.59 24.46
N GLN A 108 72.79 2.71 25.20
CA GLN A 108 71.55 3.33 25.66
C GLN A 108 70.68 3.81 24.49
N LEU A 109 71.29 4.44 23.48
CA LEU A 109 70.58 4.91 22.28
C LEU A 109 70.00 3.74 21.50
N ASN A 110 70.74 2.64 21.34
CA ASN A 110 70.24 1.42 20.70
C ASN A 110 69.09 0.79 21.49
N ALA A 111 69.18 0.73 22.82
CA ALA A 111 68.10 0.20 23.66
C ALA A 111 66.84 1.06 23.59
N SER A 112 66.98 2.39 23.62
CA SER A 112 65.87 3.32 23.46
C SER A 112 65.21 3.19 22.09
N ASN A 113 66.00 3.09 21.02
CA ASN A 113 65.48 2.87 19.66
C ASN A 113 64.74 1.55 19.52
N ALA A 114 65.22 0.47 20.15
CA ALA A 114 64.52 -0.82 20.15
C ALA A 114 63.18 -0.75 20.89
N SER A 115 63.13 -0.02 22.02
CA SER A 115 61.89 0.24 22.75
C SER A 115 60.90 1.09 21.93
N LEU A 116 61.39 2.15 21.28
CA LEU A 116 60.58 2.97 20.36
C LEU A 116 60.03 2.16 19.19
N ALA A 117 60.84 1.31 18.57
CA ALA A 117 60.38 0.43 17.49
C ALA A 117 59.30 -0.54 17.98
N THR A 118 59.46 -1.10 19.19
CA THR A 118 58.48 -2.02 19.79
C THR A 118 57.15 -1.30 20.08
N THR A 119 57.20 -0.12 20.69
CA THR A 119 55.99 0.67 20.99
C THR A 119 55.30 1.16 19.72
N GLN A 120 56.05 1.53 18.67
CA GLN A 120 55.49 1.87 17.37
C GLN A 120 54.79 0.66 16.72
N ALA A 121 55.40 -0.53 16.78
CA ALA A 121 54.78 -1.75 16.27
C ALA A 121 53.48 -2.09 17.02
N GLN A 122 53.48 -1.96 18.35
CA GLN A 122 52.27 -2.15 19.17
C GLN A 122 51.20 -1.11 18.84
N LEU A 123 51.57 0.15 18.64
CA LEU A 123 50.63 1.20 18.25
C LEU A 123 49.96 0.89 16.90
N LEU A 124 50.74 0.49 15.90
CA LEU A 124 50.21 0.09 14.59
C LEU A 124 49.30 -1.13 14.69
N GLN A 125 49.66 -2.11 15.53
CA GLN A 125 48.82 -3.27 15.80
C GLN A 125 47.48 -2.87 16.43
N HIS A 126 47.51 -2.04 17.47
CA HIS A 126 46.29 -1.55 18.14
C HIS A 126 45.43 -0.70 17.21
N GLN A 127 46.03 0.13 16.36
CA GLN A 127 45.30 0.88 15.33
C GLN A 127 44.60 -0.07 14.34
N GLY A 128 45.28 -1.13 13.89
CA GLY A 128 44.67 -2.15 13.04
C GLY A 128 43.49 -2.87 13.71
N LEU A 129 43.63 -3.23 14.99
CA LEU A 129 42.56 -3.86 15.77
C LEU A 129 41.37 -2.91 15.98
N LEU A 130 41.62 -1.64 16.29
CA LEU A 130 40.56 -0.63 16.43
C LEU A 130 39.80 -0.44 15.13
N GLN A 131 40.49 -0.29 14.00
CA GLN A 131 39.85 -0.19 12.68
C GLN A 131 39.03 -1.43 12.32
N ALA A 132 39.51 -2.63 12.67
CA ALA A 132 38.75 -3.86 12.48
C ALA A 132 37.48 -3.87 13.34
N ASN A 133 37.59 -3.49 14.62
CA ASN A 133 36.46 -3.41 15.53
C ASN A 133 35.44 -2.36 15.09
N GLU A 134 35.88 -1.18 14.63
CA GLU A 134 34.99 -0.15 14.07
C GLU A 134 34.18 -0.69 12.89
N ARG A 135 34.83 -1.40 11.96
CA ARG A 135 34.15 -2.05 10.82
C ARG A 135 33.15 -3.11 11.28
N GLU A 136 33.50 -3.91 12.28
CA GLU A 136 32.57 -4.89 12.86
C GLU A 136 31.38 -4.22 13.55
N MET A 137 31.62 -3.14 14.31
CA MET A 137 30.57 -2.36 14.95
C MET A 137 29.62 -1.74 13.93
N ASP A 138 30.14 -1.18 12.84
CA ASP A 138 29.31 -0.58 11.79
C ASP A 138 28.52 -1.65 11.01
N ALA A 139 29.12 -2.82 10.74
CA ALA A 139 28.41 -3.95 10.17
C ALA A 139 27.29 -4.45 11.09
N LEU A 140 27.54 -4.53 12.40
CA LEU A 140 26.53 -4.91 13.40
C LEU A 140 25.41 -3.88 13.47
N LYS A 141 25.71 -2.57 13.49
CA LYS A 141 24.70 -1.50 13.45
C LYS A 141 23.85 -1.58 12.19
N ALA A 142 24.46 -1.80 11.03
CA ALA A 142 23.72 -1.95 9.78
C ALA A 142 22.78 -3.16 9.81
N ARG A 143 23.26 -4.30 10.33
CA ARG A 143 22.46 -5.52 10.49
C ARG A 143 21.31 -5.31 11.48
N THR A 144 21.56 -4.70 12.64
CA THR A 144 20.51 -4.43 13.62
C THR A 144 19.46 -3.46 13.07
N ALA A 145 19.88 -2.39 12.40
CA ALA A 145 18.97 -1.46 11.73
C ALA A 145 18.09 -2.16 10.68
N ALA A 146 18.68 -3.05 9.86
CA ALA A 146 17.92 -3.85 8.89
C ALA A 146 16.89 -4.78 9.58
N THR A 147 17.30 -5.47 10.65
CA THR A 147 16.37 -6.36 11.39
C THR A 147 15.25 -5.59 12.08
N VAL A 148 15.51 -4.38 12.59
CA VAL A 148 14.49 -3.51 13.19
C VAL A 148 13.52 -3.04 12.11
N ALA A 149 14.03 -2.57 10.96
CA ALA A 149 13.17 -2.15 9.85
C ALA A 149 12.28 -3.29 9.32
N GLU A 150 12.80 -4.52 9.24
CA GLU A 150 11.99 -5.69 8.88
C GLU A 150 10.92 -6.00 9.93
N ALA A 151 11.26 -5.90 11.23
CA ALA A 151 10.32 -6.13 12.31
C ALA A 151 9.20 -5.08 12.32
N ASP A 152 9.54 -3.80 12.10
CA ASP A 152 8.57 -2.70 12.01
C ASP A 152 7.63 -2.89 10.83
N GLN A 153 8.15 -3.25 9.64
CA GLN A 153 7.31 -3.57 8.49
C GLN A 153 6.37 -4.75 8.73
N ARG A 154 6.83 -5.79 9.43
CA ARG A 154 5.96 -6.92 9.81
C ARG A 154 4.87 -6.47 10.78
N ALA A 155 5.24 -5.69 11.80
CA ALA A 155 4.29 -5.15 12.78
C ALA A 155 3.24 -4.24 12.12
N GLU A 156 3.62 -3.40 11.15
CA GLU A 156 2.69 -2.57 10.38
C GLU A 156 1.72 -3.41 9.56
N ARG A 157 2.22 -4.46 8.87
CA ARG A 157 1.36 -5.38 8.10
C ARG A 157 0.38 -6.12 9.01
N GLU A 158 0.84 -6.62 10.15
CA GLU A 158 -0.01 -7.31 11.12
C GLU A 158 -1.07 -6.37 11.70
N ARG A 159 -0.71 -5.11 12.02
CA ARG A 159 -1.67 -4.09 12.47
C ARG A 159 -2.72 -3.80 11.41
N ALA A 160 -2.31 -3.61 10.14
CA ALA A 160 -3.23 -3.38 9.04
C ALA A 160 -4.18 -4.57 8.81
N GLN A 161 -3.68 -5.80 8.89
CA GLN A 161 -4.50 -7.00 8.81
C GLN A 161 -5.48 -7.11 9.98
N ALA A 162 -5.03 -6.85 11.21
CA ALA A 162 -5.88 -6.87 12.39
C ALA A 162 -6.98 -5.79 12.31
N GLU A 163 -6.67 -4.61 11.78
CA GLU A 163 -7.66 -3.55 11.56
C GLU A 163 -8.67 -3.95 10.48
N ALA A 164 -8.23 -4.55 9.37
CA ALA A 164 -9.14 -5.06 8.34
C ALA A 164 -10.11 -6.11 8.91
N VAL A 165 -9.61 -7.08 9.67
CA VAL A 165 -10.44 -8.10 10.32
C VAL A 165 -11.41 -7.47 11.33
N ARG A 166 -10.98 -6.47 12.11
CA ARG A 166 -11.87 -5.73 13.02
C ARG A 166 -12.99 -5.01 12.26
N GLN A 167 -12.68 -4.36 11.15
CA GLN A 167 -13.69 -3.69 10.32
C GLN A 167 -14.68 -4.69 9.71
N GLU A 168 -14.19 -5.84 9.23
CA GLU A 168 -15.06 -6.91 8.73
C GLU A 168 -15.96 -7.48 9.82
N LEU A 169 -15.42 -7.68 11.04
CA LEU A 169 -16.19 -8.12 12.19
C LEU A 169 -17.27 -7.11 12.55
N VAL A 170 -16.96 -5.81 12.60
CA VAL A 170 -17.96 -4.75 12.85
C VAL A 170 -19.06 -4.75 11.78
N ARG A 171 -18.71 -4.88 10.48
CA ARG A 171 -19.70 -4.98 9.41
C ARG A 171 -20.57 -6.23 9.54
N ALA A 172 -19.98 -7.36 9.91
CA ALA A 172 -20.70 -8.61 10.14
C ALA A 172 -21.66 -8.50 11.34
N SER A 173 -21.20 -7.90 12.44
CA SER A 173 -22.03 -7.61 13.62
C SER A 173 -23.22 -6.72 13.26
N LEU A 174 -23.00 -5.63 12.52
CA LEU A 174 -24.09 -4.73 12.10
C LEU A 174 -25.11 -5.45 11.19
N ARG A 175 -24.64 -6.33 10.29
CA ARG A 175 -25.54 -7.15 9.46
C ARG A 175 -26.36 -8.13 10.31
N LEU A 176 -25.76 -8.72 11.33
CA LEU A 176 -26.44 -9.61 12.26
C LEU A 176 -27.49 -8.86 13.10
N GLU A 177 -27.20 -7.63 13.54
CA GLU A 177 -28.14 -6.77 14.24
C GLU A 177 -29.38 -6.40 13.40
N GLN A 178 -29.26 -6.38 12.07
CA GLN A 178 -30.39 -6.12 11.15
C GLN A 178 -31.29 -7.35 10.90
N VAL A 179 -30.85 -8.56 11.28
CA VAL A 179 -31.60 -9.80 11.01
C VAL A 179 -32.98 -9.81 11.70
N PRO A 180 -33.14 -9.43 12.98
CA PRO A 180 -34.44 -9.40 13.65
C PRO A 180 -35.44 -8.44 12.98
N ASP A 181 -34.98 -7.26 12.55
CA ASP A 181 -35.86 -6.28 11.86
C ASP A 181 -36.32 -6.82 10.51
N LEU A 182 -35.43 -7.46 9.75
CA LEU A 182 -35.79 -8.14 8.50
C LEU A 182 -36.76 -9.31 8.75
N GLN A 183 -36.57 -10.07 9.83
CA GLN A 183 -37.50 -11.13 10.23
C GLN A 183 -38.88 -10.56 10.57
N ALA A 184 -38.94 -9.48 11.36
CA ALA A 184 -40.18 -8.81 11.72
C ALA A 184 -40.91 -8.25 10.48
N ALA A 185 -40.19 -7.61 9.56
CA ALA A 185 -40.75 -7.11 8.31
C ALA A 185 -41.28 -8.25 7.43
N LEU A 186 -40.58 -9.38 7.38
CA LEU A 186 -40.99 -10.55 6.62
C LEU A 186 -42.23 -11.22 7.22
N ASP A 187 -42.31 -11.32 8.55
CA ASP A 187 -43.51 -11.81 9.24
C ASP A 187 -44.69 -10.86 9.08
N GLN A 188 -44.47 -9.55 9.11
CA GLN A 188 -45.50 -8.55 8.80
C GLN A 188 -46.00 -8.70 7.35
N SER A 189 -45.09 -8.87 6.39
CA SER A 189 -45.47 -9.11 4.99
C SER A 189 -46.29 -10.40 4.84
N ARG A 190 -45.91 -11.48 5.52
CA ARG A 190 -46.70 -12.73 5.55
C ARG A 190 -48.08 -12.54 6.16
N GLN A 191 -48.19 -11.77 7.24
CA GLN A 191 -49.48 -11.44 7.86
C GLN A 191 -50.38 -10.64 6.91
N LEU A 192 -49.84 -9.61 6.24
CA LEU A 192 -50.57 -8.83 5.24
C LEU A 192 -51.01 -9.70 4.06
N LEU A 193 -50.14 -10.58 3.59
CA LEU A 193 -50.45 -11.49 2.48
C LEU A 193 -51.55 -12.48 2.87
N LYS A 194 -51.52 -13.01 4.11
CA LYS A 194 -52.59 -13.85 4.65
C LYS A 194 -53.90 -13.08 4.77
N ALA A 195 -53.88 -11.86 5.31
CA ALA A 195 -55.07 -11.02 5.41
C ALA A 195 -55.69 -10.74 4.03
N SER A 196 -54.86 -10.44 3.03
CA SER A 196 -55.31 -10.27 1.65
C SER A 196 -55.91 -11.55 1.07
N HIS A 197 -55.34 -12.73 1.33
CA HIS A 197 -55.94 -14.01 0.92
C HIS A 197 -57.29 -14.25 1.61
N ASP A 198 -57.39 -13.97 2.91
CA ASP A 198 -58.65 -14.09 3.66
C ASP A 198 -59.70 -13.10 3.14
N ASP A 199 -59.32 -11.88 2.76
CA ASP A 199 -60.19 -10.89 2.12
C ASP A 199 -60.68 -11.35 0.75
N VAL A 200 -59.79 -11.90 -0.08
CA VAL A 200 -60.16 -12.47 -1.38
C VAL A 200 -61.11 -13.67 -1.18
N ALA A 201 -60.83 -14.55 -0.22
CA ALA A 201 -61.71 -15.68 0.08
C ALA A 201 -63.10 -15.22 0.57
N ARG A 202 -63.15 -14.19 1.43
CA ARG A 202 -64.40 -13.56 1.86
C ARG A 202 -65.16 -12.93 0.69
N ALA A 203 -64.47 -12.24 -0.22
CA ALA A 203 -65.07 -11.64 -1.40
C ALA A 203 -65.60 -12.70 -2.37
N GLN A 204 -64.88 -13.81 -2.57
CA GLN A 204 -65.34 -14.93 -3.39
C GLN A 204 -66.56 -15.63 -2.78
N LEU A 205 -66.58 -15.82 -1.46
CA LEU A 205 -67.74 -16.37 -0.76
C LEU A 205 -68.97 -15.45 -0.87
N SER A 206 -68.79 -14.14 -0.69
CA SER A 206 -69.90 -13.18 -0.82
C SER A 206 -70.40 -13.09 -2.27
N GLU A 207 -69.50 -13.16 -3.26
CA GLU A 207 -69.85 -13.26 -4.67
C GLU A 207 -70.64 -14.53 -4.95
N ALA A 208 -70.18 -15.70 -4.50
CA ALA A 208 -70.88 -16.97 -4.68
C ALA A 208 -72.27 -17.00 -4.01
N VAL A 209 -72.41 -16.36 -2.85
CA VAL A 209 -73.72 -16.20 -2.18
C VAL A 209 -74.61 -15.24 -2.96
N ALA A 210 -74.06 -14.13 -3.47
CA ALA A 210 -74.81 -13.17 -4.29
C ALA A 210 -75.28 -13.79 -5.61
N THR A 211 -74.44 -14.58 -6.29
CA THR A 211 -74.82 -15.30 -7.51
C THR A 211 -75.90 -16.35 -7.21
N SER A 212 -75.76 -17.13 -6.14
CA SER A 212 -76.78 -18.10 -5.71
C SER A 212 -78.12 -17.43 -5.37
N HIS A 213 -78.11 -16.30 -4.66
CA HIS A 213 -79.31 -15.52 -4.41
C HIS A 213 -79.93 -14.95 -5.68
N ALA A 214 -79.12 -14.45 -6.61
CA ALA A 214 -79.58 -13.96 -7.90
C ALA A 214 -80.24 -15.07 -8.72
N ASP A 215 -79.64 -16.26 -8.76
CA ASP A 215 -80.19 -17.44 -9.43
C ASP A 215 -81.50 -17.90 -8.78
N ALA A 216 -81.57 -17.95 -7.44
CA ALA A 216 -82.79 -18.29 -6.71
C ALA A 216 -83.92 -17.27 -6.96
N GLN A 217 -83.61 -15.97 -6.99
CA GLN A 217 -84.58 -14.93 -7.35
C GLN A 217 -85.04 -15.05 -8.80
N LYS A 218 -84.12 -15.34 -9.73
CA LYS A 218 -84.44 -15.60 -11.13
C LYS A 218 -85.34 -16.83 -11.29
N GLN A 219 -85.07 -17.91 -10.54
CA GLN A 219 -85.92 -19.09 -10.53
C GLN A 219 -87.31 -18.79 -9.97
N ARG A 220 -87.41 -18.05 -8.87
CA ARG A 220 -88.70 -17.59 -8.32
C ARG A 220 -89.46 -16.73 -9.33
N ALA A 221 -88.79 -15.80 -10.00
CA ALA A 221 -89.39 -14.96 -11.05
C ALA A 221 -89.89 -15.80 -12.23
N ASN A 222 -89.14 -16.83 -12.64
CA ASN A 222 -89.57 -17.76 -13.67
C ASN A 222 -90.78 -18.60 -13.23
N GLU A 223 -90.80 -19.06 -11.98
CA GLU A 223 -91.94 -19.79 -11.41
C GLU A 223 -93.19 -18.91 -11.31
N THR A 224 -93.05 -17.66 -10.88
CA THR A 224 -94.17 -16.70 -10.84
C THR A 224 -94.65 -16.40 -12.25
N ALA A 225 -93.76 -16.15 -13.23
CA ALA A 225 -94.13 -15.96 -14.62
C ALA A 225 -94.83 -17.20 -15.21
N ALA A 226 -94.39 -18.41 -14.86
CA ALA A 226 -95.07 -19.65 -15.25
C ALA A 226 -96.45 -19.80 -14.60
N ARG A 227 -96.60 -19.42 -13.32
CA ARG A 227 -97.90 -19.39 -12.63
C ARG A 227 -98.83 -18.35 -13.27
N GLU A 228 -98.33 -17.16 -13.56
CA GLU A 228 -99.08 -16.10 -14.27
C GLU A 228 -99.52 -16.57 -15.66
N SER A 229 -98.65 -17.25 -16.41
CA SER A 229 -99.02 -17.84 -17.70
C SER A 229 -100.10 -18.93 -17.55
N ARG A 230 -99.99 -19.81 -16.55
CA ARG A 230 -101.04 -20.82 -16.26
C ARG A 230 -102.37 -20.18 -15.85
N LEU A 231 -102.33 -19.16 -14.98
CA LEU A 231 -103.51 -18.39 -14.58
C LEU A 231 -104.12 -17.67 -15.79
N GLY A 232 -103.30 -17.10 -16.67
CA GLY A 232 -103.72 -16.52 -17.94
C GLY A 232 -104.42 -17.54 -18.84
N GLN A 233 -103.86 -18.75 -18.98
CA GLN A 233 -104.49 -19.85 -19.71
C GLN A 233 -105.79 -20.32 -19.05
N GLN A 234 -105.86 -20.37 -17.73
CA GLN A 234 -107.09 -20.71 -17.00
C GLN A 234 -108.16 -19.65 -17.18
N LEU A 235 -107.81 -18.36 -17.11
CA LEU A 235 -108.72 -17.25 -17.42
C LEU A 235 -109.23 -17.33 -18.84
N GLN A 236 -108.35 -17.63 -19.81
CA GLN A 236 -108.75 -17.81 -21.21
C GLN A 236 -109.72 -18.98 -21.36
N ARG A 237 -109.45 -20.14 -20.75
CA ARG A 237 -110.39 -21.29 -20.75
C ARG A 237 -111.72 -20.95 -20.09
N LEU A 238 -111.71 -20.18 -19.01
CA LEU A 238 -112.93 -19.72 -18.34
C LEU A 238 -113.71 -18.73 -19.21
N GLN A 239 -113.03 -17.85 -19.94
CA GLN A 239 -113.65 -16.97 -20.93
C GLN A 239 -114.27 -17.77 -22.08
N GLU A 240 -113.54 -18.72 -22.67
CA GLU A 240 -114.06 -19.61 -23.70
C GLU A 240 -115.24 -20.46 -23.19
N ALA A 241 -115.17 -20.98 -21.96
CA ALA A 241 -116.27 -21.72 -21.35
C ALA A 241 -117.49 -20.82 -21.08
N ARG A 242 -117.26 -19.57 -20.65
CA ARG A 242 -118.32 -18.56 -20.49
C ARG A 242 -118.97 -18.21 -21.84
N GLU A 243 -118.17 -18.04 -22.90
CA GLU A 243 -118.68 -17.81 -24.25
C GLU A 243 -119.51 -19.00 -24.74
N LYS A 244 -119.01 -20.23 -24.59
CA LYS A 244 -119.78 -21.45 -24.89
C LYS A 244 -121.06 -21.56 -24.08
N ALA A 245 -121.04 -21.19 -22.79
CA ALA A 245 -122.23 -21.17 -21.96
C ALA A 245 -123.24 -20.11 -22.43
N LEU A 246 -122.77 -18.93 -22.83
CA LEU A 246 -123.63 -17.90 -23.43
C LEU A 246 -124.18 -18.33 -24.79
N GLU A 247 -123.41 -19.07 -25.60
CA GLU A 247 -123.88 -19.65 -26.86
C GLU A 247 -124.90 -20.77 -26.62
N ALA A 248 -124.67 -21.63 -25.63
CA ALA A 248 -125.62 -22.66 -25.21
C ALA A 248 -126.90 -22.04 -24.65
N ASP A 249 -126.81 -20.95 -23.89
CA ASP A 249 -127.97 -20.22 -23.38
C ASP A 249 -128.72 -19.50 -24.52
N ARG A 250 -128.02 -18.94 -25.51
CA ARG A 250 -128.66 -18.44 -26.74
C ARG A 250 -129.32 -19.56 -27.54
N ALA A 251 -128.73 -20.76 -27.57
CA ALA A 251 -129.31 -21.92 -28.25
C ALA A 251 -130.54 -22.45 -27.52
N SER A 252 -130.51 -22.54 -26.19
CA SER A 252 -131.67 -22.91 -25.36
C SER A 252 -132.78 -21.87 -25.47
N GLN A 253 -132.46 -20.57 -25.46
CA GLN A 253 -133.43 -19.50 -25.71
C GLN A 253 -134.06 -19.59 -27.09
N LYS A 254 -133.28 -19.91 -28.14
CA LYS A 254 -133.81 -20.18 -29.48
C LYS A 254 -134.74 -21.40 -29.49
N GLU A 255 -134.41 -22.46 -28.76
CA GLU A 255 -135.25 -23.65 -28.65
C GLU A 255 -136.53 -23.37 -27.85
N ILE A 256 -136.47 -22.57 -26.78
CA ILE A 256 -137.65 -22.10 -26.05
C ILE A 256 -138.55 -21.26 -26.95
N LEU A 257 -137.98 -20.34 -27.75
CA LEU A 257 -138.73 -19.56 -28.74
C LEU A 257 -139.37 -20.46 -29.80
N ARG A 258 -138.68 -21.52 -30.25
CA ARG A 258 -139.21 -22.51 -31.19
C ARG A 258 -140.36 -23.32 -30.59
N LEU A 259 -140.21 -23.80 -29.37
CA LEU A 259 -141.27 -24.52 -28.64
C LEU A 259 -142.47 -23.61 -28.37
N SER A 260 -142.23 -22.35 -28.04
CA SER A 260 -143.28 -21.33 -27.87
C SER A 260 -144.05 -21.06 -29.16
N THR A 261 -143.37 -20.93 -30.30
CA THR A 261 -144.04 -20.81 -31.61
C THR A 261 -144.82 -22.07 -31.98
N MET A 262 -144.33 -23.25 -31.62
CA MET A 262 -145.02 -24.52 -31.83
C MET A 262 -146.27 -24.66 -30.94
N MET A 263 -146.20 -24.21 -29.68
CA MET A 263 -147.36 -24.12 -28.78
C MET A 263 -148.41 -23.14 -29.30
N SER A 264 -147.99 -21.96 -29.79
CA SER A 264 -148.90 -21.00 -30.43
C SER A 264 -149.59 -21.57 -31.69
N ALA A 265 -148.88 -22.38 -32.48
CA ALA A 265 -149.45 -23.05 -33.64
C ALA A 265 -150.43 -24.18 -33.25
N LEU A 266 -150.19 -24.86 -32.12
CA LEU A 266 -151.12 -25.85 -31.55
C LEU A 266 -152.37 -25.19 -30.98
N ASP A 267 -152.23 -24.09 -30.24
CA ASP A 267 -153.36 -23.31 -29.74
C ASP A 267 -154.22 -22.77 -30.89
N ALA A 268 -153.60 -22.31 -31.99
CA ALA A 268 -154.32 -21.91 -33.20
C ALA A 268 -155.10 -23.07 -33.84
N ARG A 269 -154.56 -24.30 -33.84
CA ARG A 269 -155.28 -25.50 -34.32
C ARG A 269 -156.44 -25.89 -33.41
N CYS A 270 -156.26 -25.79 -32.09
CA CYS A 270 -157.33 -26.02 -31.13
C CYS A 270 -158.47 -25.00 -31.27
N ALA A 271 -158.13 -23.73 -31.55
CA ALA A 271 -159.14 -22.67 -31.78
C ALA A 271 -159.96 -22.92 -33.05
N VAL A 272 -159.35 -23.41 -34.14
CA VAL A 272 -160.07 -23.77 -35.38
C VAL A 272 -160.97 -24.98 -35.17
N GLN A 273 -160.53 -25.99 -34.42
CA GLN A 273 -161.36 -27.15 -34.09
C GLN A 273 -162.52 -26.80 -33.14
N GLY A 274 -162.34 -25.84 -32.23
CA GLY A 274 -163.42 -25.33 -31.38
C GLY A 274 -164.55 -24.67 -32.18
N ALA A 275 -164.19 -23.83 -33.16
CA ALA A 275 -165.16 -23.15 -34.03
C ALA A 275 -165.95 -24.11 -34.94
N GLU A 276 -165.40 -25.28 -35.25
CA GLU A 276 -166.05 -26.32 -36.07
C GLU A 276 -167.08 -27.13 -35.26
N ILE A 277 -166.83 -27.33 -33.96
CA ILE A 277 -167.77 -28.00 -33.04
C ILE A 277 -169.00 -27.13 -32.77
N ASP A 278 -168.85 -25.81 -32.67
CA ASP A 278 -169.98 -24.91 -32.42
C ASP A 278 -170.91 -24.83 -33.65
N ARG A 279 -170.38 -24.86 -34.89
CA ARG A 279 -171.20 -24.91 -36.12
C ARG A 279 -172.02 -26.19 -36.25
N LEU A 280 -171.50 -27.32 -35.79
CA LEU A 280 -172.23 -28.59 -35.81
C LEU A 280 -173.35 -28.63 -34.76
N ARG A 281 -173.22 -27.86 -33.67
CA ARG A 281 -174.22 -27.79 -32.59
C ARG A 281 -175.41 -26.90 -32.96
N ASP A 282 -175.20 -25.82 -33.71
CA ASP A 282 -176.28 -24.94 -34.18
C ASP A 282 -177.13 -25.61 -35.27
N ALA A 283 -176.53 -26.43 -36.15
CA ALA A 283 -177.25 -27.17 -37.19
C ALA A 283 -178.18 -28.29 -36.67
N GLN A 284 -177.95 -28.80 -35.45
CA GLN A 284 -178.79 -29.83 -34.84
C GLN A 284 -180.07 -29.29 -34.19
N LYS A 285 -180.10 -28.00 -33.84
CA LYS A 285 -181.23 -27.40 -33.10
C LYS A 285 -182.40 -27.02 -34.03
N ASP A 286 -182.12 -26.64 -35.28
CA ASP A 286 -183.13 -26.22 -36.26
C ASP A 286 -183.94 -27.40 -36.87
N ILE A 287 -183.56 -28.66 -36.65
CA ILE A 287 -184.27 -29.84 -37.17
C ILE A 287 -185.33 -30.37 -36.17
N GLY A 288 -185.23 -30.04 -34.89
CA GLY A 288 -186.18 -30.48 -33.85
C GLY A 288 -187.52 -29.73 -33.85
N ASP A 289 -187.52 -28.45 -34.21
CA ASP A 289 -188.67 -27.56 -33.99
C ASP A 289 -189.69 -27.51 -35.16
N SER A 290 -189.50 -28.32 -36.23
CA SER A 290 -190.40 -28.32 -37.41
C SER A 290 -191.33 -29.53 -37.57
N ARG A 291 -191.35 -30.50 -36.63
CA ARG A 291 -192.03 -31.81 -36.85
C ARG A 291 -193.34 -32.10 -36.10
N ASP A 292 -193.78 -31.33 -35.09
CA ASP A 292 -195.00 -31.68 -34.31
C ASP A 292 -196.08 -30.57 -34.24
N ALA A 293 -196.14 -29.65 -35.21
CA ALA A 293 -197.13 -28.57 -35.29
C ALA A 293 -198.20 -28.70 -36.40
N ALA A 294 -198.47 -29.89 -36.95
CA ALA A 294 -199.52 -30.06 -37.96
C ALA A 294 -200.18 -31.47 -37.98
N ALA A 295 -201.31 -31.62 -37.27
CA ALA A 295 -202.58 -32.16 -37.80
C ALA A 295 -203.55 -32.59 -36.69
N THR A 296 -204.32 -31.61 -36.19
CA THR A 296 -205.61 -31.77 -35.53
C THR A 296 -206.72 -31.67 -36.58
N LEU A 297 -207.81 -32.46 -36.42
CA LEU A 297 -209.17 -32.32 -36.99
C LEU A 297 -209.52 -33.04 -38.31
N THR A 298 -210.12 -34.24 -38.19
CA THR A 298 -211.50 -34.51 -38.67
C THR A 298 -212.10 -35.78 -38.03
N SER A 299 -213.35 -35.66 -37.57
CA SER A 299 -214.30 -36.70 -37.10
C SER A 299 -215.05 -37.36 -38.30
N PRO A 300 -216.29 -37.92 -38.21
CA PRO A 300 -216.98 -38.91 -37.32
C PRO A 300 -217.76 -40.04 -38.10
N GLN A 301 -218.39 -40.98 -37.35
CA GLN A 301 -219.71 -41.69 -37.55
C GLN A 301 -220.11 -42.54 -38.80
N TYR A 302 -220.69 -43.72 -38.48
CA TYR A 302 -221.70 -44.62 -39.17
C TYR A 302 -221.33 -45.21 -40.56
N ASP A 303 -221.52 -46.49 -40.92
CA ASP A 303 -222.38 -47.62 -40.48
C ASP A 303 -221.59 -48.91 -40.11
#